data_AF-A0A1Z8NA82-F1
#
_entry.id   AF-A0A1Z8NA82-F1
#
_cell.length_a   1.000
_cell.length_b   1.000
_cell.length_c   1.000
_cell.angle_alpha   90.00
_cell.angle_beta   90.00
_cell.angle_gamma   90.00
#
_symmetry.space_group_name_H-M   'P 1'
#
loop_
_entity.id
_entity.type
_entity.pdbx_description
1 polymer ?
#
loop_
_entity_poly.entity_id
_entity_poly.type
_entity_poly.pdbx_seq_one_letter_code
_entity_poly.pdbx_strand_id
1 'polypeptide(L)' 'MISIKKRTLNEIRQTKDSYYVVPDSQKKNMAEEVITSYLKHAKSEGNISIENYKEFLTFLDLNRYKITQE' A
#
# COMPACT_ATOMS: atom_id res chain seq x y z
N MET A 1 -36.69 -24.37 0.56
CA MET A 1 -36.99 -22.96 0.21
C MET A 1 -36.62 -22.09 1.40
N ILE A 2 -35.62 -21.21 1.25
CA ILE A 2 -35.30 -20.22 2.30
C ILE A 2 -36.38 -19.14 2.19
N SER A 3 -37.29 -19.10 3.16
CA SER A 3 -38.30 -18.05 3.25
C SER A 3 -37.61 -16.73 3.57
N ILE A 4 -37.62 -15.80 2.63
CA ILE A 4 -37.06 -14.46 2.82
C ILE A 4 -38.02 -13.73 3.75
N LYS A 5 -37.64 -13.63 5.04
CA LYS A 5 -38.41 -12.89 6.05
C LYS A 5 -38.53 -11.44 5.60
N LYS A 6 -39.74 -11.00 5.21
CA LYS A 6 -40.03 -9.59 4.88
C LYS A 6 -39.84 -8.76 6.13
N ARG A 7 -38.78 -7.95 6.16
CA ARG A 7 -38.50 -7.01 7.25
C ARG A 7 -39.34 -5.75 7.08
N THR A 8 -39.73 -5.15 8.20
CA THR A 8 -40.42 -3.85 8.16
C THR A 8 -39.43 -2.73 7.80
N LEU A 9 -39.93 -1.60 7.30
CA LEU A 9 -39.10 -0.43 6.99
C LEU A 9 -38.31 0.06 8.22
N ASN A 10 -38.87 -0.12 9.43
CA ASN A 10 -38.19 0.24 10.67
C ASN A 10 -37.06 -0.73 11.02
N GLU A 11 -37.25 -2.04 10.83
CA GLU A 11 -36.17 -3.03 11.02
C GLU A 11 -35.00 -2.82 10.07
N ILE A 12 -35.27 -2.43 8.81
CA ILE A 12 -34.21 -2.10 7.84
C ILE A 12 -33.46 -0.82 8.27
N ARG A 13 -34.18 0.20 8.75
CA ARG A 13 -33.58 1.45 9.26
C ARG A 13 -32.72 1.23 10.50
N GLN A 14 -33.08 0.29 11.37
CA GLN A 14 -32.29 -0.05 12.56
C GLN A 14 -30.97 -0.76 12.22
N THR A 15 -30.88 -1.47 11.08
CA THR A 15 -29.61 -2.07 10.62
C THR A 15 -28.65 -1.08 9.98
N LYS A 16 -29.09 0.17 9.72
CA LYS A 16 -28.27 1.20 9.07
C LYS A 16 -27.20 1.79 9.99
N ASP A 17 -27.32 1.57 11.30
CA ASP A 17 -26.28 1.87 12.30
C ASP A 17 -25.23 0.76 12.39
N SER A 18 -25.05 0.01 11.30
CA SER A 18 -23.89 -0.87 11.15
C SER A 18 -22.65 0.00 11.18
N TYR A 19 -21.84 -0.14 12.23
CA TYR A 19 -20.57 0.54 12.46
C TYR A 19 -19.68 0.42 11.21
N TYR A 20 -19.73 1.43 10.33
CA TYR A 20 -18.89 1.49 9.14
C TYR A 20 -17.51 1.93 9.61
N VAL A 21 -16.63 0.95 9.84
CA VAL A 21 -15.21 1.23 10.01
C VAL A 21 -14.68 1.60 8.62
N VAL A 22 -14.39 2.89 8.43
CA VAL A 22 -13.60 3.32 7.28
C VAL A 22 -12.31 2.52 7.34
N PRO A 23 -11.97 1.72 6.31
CA PRO A 23 -10.71 1.02 6.31
C PRO A 23 -9.61 2.05 6.47
N ASP A 24 -8.74 1.87 7.47
CA ASP A 24 -7.51 2.65 7.54
C ASP A 24 -6.78 2.40 6.23
N SER A 25 -6.88 3.35 5.30
CA SER A 25 -6.07 3.35 4.09
C SER A 25 -4.67 3.63 4.60
N GLN A 26 -3.95 2.58 4.98
CA GLN A 26 -2.52 2.67 5.16
C GLN A 26 -2.01 3.26 3.85
N LYS A 27 -1.63 4.54 3.89
CA LYS A 27 -1.02 5.20 2.75
C LYS A 27 0.26 4.42 2.52
N LYS A 28 0.22 3.48 1.57
CA LYS A 28 1.41 2.76 1.15
C LYS A 28 2.39 3.81 0.68
N ASN A 29 3.44 4.00 1.45
CA ASN A 29 4.49 4.92 1.09
C ASN A 29 5.25 4.27 -0.07
N MET A 30 4.94 4.71 -1.30
CA MET A 30 5.55 4.15 -2.51
C MET A 30 7.08 4.23 -2.46
N ALA A 31 7.63 5.28 -1.84
CA ALA A 31 9.08 5.41 -1.66
C ALA A 31 9.66 4.27 -0.80
N GLU A 32 8.95 3.87 0.24
CA GLU A 32 9.34 2.78 1.14
C GLU A 32 9.26 1.41 0.42
N GLU A 33 8.24 1.23 -0.42
CA GLU A 33 8.11 0.02 -1.26
C GLU A 33 9.25 -0.07 -2.30
N VAL A 34 9.63 1.06 -2.90
CA VAL A 34 10.76 1.13 -3.85
C VAL A 34 12.08 0.82 -3.15
N ILE A 35 12.35 1.43 -2.00
CA ILE A 35 13.58 1.19 -1.25
C ILE A 35 13.66 -0.27 -0.77
N THR A 36 12.58 -0.81 -0.22
CA THR A 36 12.53 -2.22 0.21
C THR A 36 12.69 -3.19 -0.95
N SER A 37 12.14 -2.87 -2.13
CA SER A 37 12.34 -3.68 -3.33
C SER A 37 13.81 -3.70 -3.77
N TYR A 38 14.49 -2.55 -3.78
CA TYR A 38 15.92 -2.46 -4.09
C TYR A 38 16.77 -3.29 -3.11
N LEU A 39 16.53 -3.12 -1.81
CA LEU A 39 17.24 -3.84 -0.75
C LEU A 39 17.03 -5.35 -0.80
N LYS A 40 15.85 -5.81 -1.24
CA LYS A 40 15.58 -7.24 -1.44
C LYS A 40 16.20 -7.79 -2.73
N HIS A 41 16.29 -6.96 -3.77
CA HIS A 41 16.78 -7.36 -5.09
C HIS A 41 18.30 -7.39 -5.14
N ALA A 42 18.94 -6.51 -4.37
CA ALA A 42 20.36 -6.55 -4.15
C ALA A 42 20.70 -7.82 -3.36
N LYS A 43 21.38 -8.79 -4.00
CA LYS A 43 22.19 -9.81 -3.30
C LYS A 43 23.39 -9.18 -2.57
N SER A 44 23.31 -7.89 -2.25
CA SER A 44 24.40 -7.12 -1.68
C SER A 44 24.38 -7.32 -0.18
N GLU A 45 25.35 -8.06 0.32
CA GLU A 45 25.73 -8.11 1.73
C GLU A 45 26.34 -6.76 2.22
N GLY A 46 26.26 -5.70 1.41
CA GLY A 46 26.85 -4.39 1.71
C GLY A 46 25.80 -3.33 1.96
N ASN A 47 25.92 -2.65 3.11
CA ASN A 47 25.22 -1.40 3.41
C ASN A 47 25.24 -0.45 2.21
N ILE A 48 24.13 0.25 1.94
CA ILE A 48 24.11 1.34 0.95
C ILE A 48 25.03 2.44 1.46
N SER A 49 26.19 2.59 0.83
CA SER A 49 27.16 3.64 1.13
C SER A 49 27.09 4.74 0.07
N ILE A 50 27.73 5.87 0.37
CA ILE A 50 27.93 6.99 -0.57
C ILE A 50 28.73 6.54 -1.81
N GLU A 51 29.40 5.39 -1.77
CA GLU A 51 30.14 4.84 -2.90
C GLU A 51 29.23 4.02 -3.82
N ASN A 52 28.17 3.39 -3.26
CA ASN A 52 27.32 2.42 -3.96
C ASN A 52 25.95 2.98 -4.38
N TYR A 53 25.64 4.25 -4.06
CA TYR A 53 24.35 4.86 -4.43
C TYR A 53 24.09 4.91 -5.95
N LYS A 54 25.12 4.81 -6.78
CA LYS A 54 24.97 4.75 -8.24
C LYS A 54 24.15 3.54 -8.68
N GLU A 55 24.33 2.39 -8.01
CA GLU A 55 23.55 1.18 -8.29
C GLU A 55 22.06 1.41 -8.00
N PHE A 56 21.76 2.15 -6.93
CA PHE A 56 20.40 2.56 -6.59
C PHE A 56 19.81 3.50 -7.66
N LEU A 57 20.58 4.49 -8.14
CA LEU A 57 20.12 5.35 -9.24
C LEU A 57 19.85 4.56 -10.51
N THR A 58 20.71 3.60 -10.87
CA THR A 58 20.46 2.73 -12.03
C THR A 58 19.23 1.86 -11.85
N PHE A 59 18.95 1.38 -10.64
CA PHE A 59 17.72 0.65 -10.34
C PHE A 59 16.48 1.53 -10.50
N LEU A 60 16.53 2.80 -10.06
CA LEU A 60 15.43 3.73 -10.26
C LEU A 60 15.16 3.98 -11.74
N ASP A 61 16.21 4.21 -12.54
CA ASP A 61 16.09 4.43 -13.98
C ASP A 61 15.51 3.21 -14.71
N LEU A 62 15.99 2.00 -14.39
CA LEU A 62 15.48 0.75 -14.98
C LEU A 62 14.00 0.53 -14.69
N ASN A 63 13.55 0.87 -13.48
CA ASN A 63 12.16 0.76 -13.06
C ASN A 63 11.32 2.02 -13.36
N ARG A 64 11.88 3.00 -14.08
CA ARG A 64 11.23 4.25 -14.49
C ARG A 64 10.74 5.11 -13.32
N TYR A 65 11.37 4.98 -12.16
CA TYR A 65 11.13 5.87 -11.03
C TYR A 65 11.87 7.20 -11.25
N LYS A 66 11.25 8.30 -10.83
CA LYS A 66 11.84 9.64 -10.87
C LYS A 66 11.83 10.24 -9.47
N ILE A 67 12.96 10.79 -9.06
CA ILE A 67 13.04 11.58 -7.83
C ILE A 67 12.50 12.98 -8.15
N THR A 68 11.37 13.34 -7.56
CA THR A 68 10.80 14.68 -7.63
C THR A 68 11.11 15.43 -6.34
N GLN A 69 11.47 16.71 -6.44
CA GLN A 69 11.47 17.59 -5.27
C GLN A 69 10.02 18.04 -5.01
N GLU A 70 9.57 17.95 -3.75
CA GLU A 70 8.33 18.58 -3.30
C GLU A 70 8.46 20.11 -3.30
#